data_AF-A0A343JBE6-F1
#
_entry.id   AF-A0A343JBE6-F1
#
_cell.length_a   1.000
_cell.length_b   1.000
_cell.length_c   1.000
_cell.angle_alpha   90.00
_cell.angle_beta   90.00
_cell.angle_gamma   90.00
#
_symmetry.space_group_name_H-M   'P 1'
#
loop_
_entity.id
_entity.type
_entity.pdbx_description
1 polymer ?
#
loop_
_entity_poly.entity_id
_entity_poly.type
_entity_poly.pdbx_seq_one_letter_code
_entity_poly.pdbx_strand_id
1 'polypeptide(L)'
;MIKEIILKKIINQGIDSIERKINKVYFQNNNYEKWEKSFSRVGEYSECITKEACIELSRHRTIRRYYYLTFDTSLNSFPMEDFIIALAMEFKDYNIDLEINNIIGLGEAFIEEWKSEVSKDVNCRNVTCFNNSKAILNKQYIISIIEDSEKLIRKFYNSFEEVNGLDIIRVYYREPGKTWLEHKPKYSVEISVNLNKGLPLGFTRIGYDYELLHEESAQKLKVSYLSEDNKREVLRINRVECPNESKIIWAY
;
A
#
# COMPACT_ATOMS: atom_id res chain seq x y z
N MET A 1 -24.77 -0.08 -44.09
CA MET A 1 -25.72 -0.05 -42.96
C MET A 1 -25.27 -0.89 -41.75
N ILE A 2 -25.28 -2.23 -41.76
CA ILE A 2 -24.89 -3.04 -40.57
C ILE A 2 -23.42 -2.83 -40.15
N LYS A 3 -22.48 -2.79 -41.12
CA LYS A 3 -21.05 -2.54 -40.85
C LYS A 3 -20.78 -1.18 -40.20
N GLU A 4 -21.51 -0.13 -40.58
CA GLU A 4 -21.39 1.22 -39.99
C GLU A 4 -21.92 1.27 -38.55
N ILE A 5 -23.01 0.55 -38.26
CA ILE A 5 -23.57 0.47 -36.91
C ILE A 5 -22.59 -0.25 -35.97
N ILE A 6 -22.01 -1.35 -36.44
CA ILE A 6 -20.99 -2.11 -35.68
C ILE A 6 -19.76 -1.23 -35.42
N LEU A 7 -19.27 -0.51 -36.43
CA LEU A 7 -18.10 0.36 -36.31
C LEU A 7 -18.34 1.50 -35.30
N LYS A 8 -19.49 2.18 -35.36
CA LYS A 8 -19.86 3.21 -34.38
C LYS A 8 -19.93 2.66 -32.95
N LYS A 9 -20.45 1.44 -32.78
CA LYS A 9 -20.54 0.80 -31.45
C LYS A 9 -19.15 0.49 -30.88
N ILE A 10 -18.22 0.01 -31.71
CA ILE A 10 -16.83 -0.25 -31.30
C ILE A 10 -16.11 1.06 -30.95
N ILE A 11 -16.27 2.10 -31.77
CA ILE A 11 -15.67 3.42 -31.52
C ILE A 11 -16.19 4.00 -30.20
N ASN A 12 -17.51 3.98 -29.98
CA ASN A 12 -18.09 4.50 -28.74
C ASN A 12 -17.61 3.71 -27.52
N GLN A 13 -17.53 2.38 -27.59
CA GLN A 13 -16.96 1.57 -26.50
C GLN A 13 -15.48 1.90 -26.23
N GLY A 14 -14.72 2.21 -27.27
CA GLY A 14 -13.33 2.67 -27.16
C GLY A 14 -13.23 4.02 -26.46
N ILE A 15 -14.05 5.00 -26.87
CA ILE A 15 -14.12 6.34 -26.27
C ILE A 15 -14.52 6.23 -24.79
N ASP A 16 -15.59 5.48 -24.48
CA ASP A 16 -16.05 5.25 -23.10
C ASP A 16 -14.97 4.62 -22.22
N SER A 17 -14.10 3.77 -22.79
CA SER A 17 -12.98 3.14 -22.09
C SER A 17 -11.85 4.13 -21.80
N ILE A 18 -11.54 5.00 -22.77
CA ILE A 18 -10.52 6.04 -22.63
C ILE A 18 -10.97 7.10 -21.64
N GLU A 19 -12.21 7.60 -21.74
CA GLU A 19 -12.78 8.57 -20.82
C GLU A 19 -12.79 8.05 -19.39
N ARG A 20 -13.18 6.77 -19.18
CA ARG A 20 -13.09 6.14 -17.85
C ARG A 20 -11.67 6.08 -17.31
N LYS A 21 -10.67 5.78 -18.14
CA LYS A 21 -9.26 5.77 -17.72
C LYS A 21 -8.78 7.17 -17.37
N ILE A 22 -9.10 8.18 -18.18
CA ILE A 22 -8.73 9.58 -17.94
C ILE A 22 -9.40 10.10 -16.66
N ASN A 23 -10.71 9.91 -16.49
CA ASN A 23 -11.44 10.35 -15.30
C ASN A 23 -10.94 9.64 -14.03
N LYS A 24 -10.52 8.39 -14.13
CA LYS A 24 -9.92 7.64 -13.02
C LYS A 24 -8.56 8.21 -12.61
N VAL A 25 -7.69 8.53 -13.58
CA VAL A 25 -6.39 9.18 -13.32
C VAL A 25 -6.60 10.58 -12.73
N TYR A 26 -7.57 11.35 -13.25
CA TYR A 26 -7.95 12.65 -12.71
C TYR A 26 -8.46 12.53 -11.27
N PHE A 27 -9.32 11.54 -10.98
CA PHE A 27 -9.83 11.31 -9.64
C PHE A 27 -8.73 10.93 -8.66
N GLN A 28 -7.82 10.01 -9.04
CA GLN A 28 -6.65 9.63 -8.26
C GLN A 28 -5.75 10.83 -7.90
N ASN A 29 -5.67 11.84 -8.77
CA ASN A 29 -4.79 12.98 -8.56
C ASN A 29 -5.46 14.09 -7.71
N ASN A 30 -6.80 14.17 -7.72
CA ASN A 30 -7.53 15.30 -7.13
C ASN A 30 -8.40 14.97 -5.91
N ASN A 31 -8.49 13.71 -5.48
CA ASN A 31 -9.40 13.30 -4.39
C ASN A 31 -8.68 12.68 -3.20
N TYR A 32 -7.38 12.92 -3.05
CA TYR A 32 -6.67 12.52 -1.85
C TYR A 32 -7.21 13.23 -0.60
N GLU A 33 -7.65 14.48 -0.72
CA GLU A 33 -8.33 15.20 0.36
C GLU A 33 -9.59 14.49 0.86
N LYS A 34 -10.33 13.80 -0.04
CA LYS A 34 -11.50 13.00 0.35
C LYS A 34 -11.07 11.77 1.16
N TRP A 35 -9.94 11.15 0.83
CA TRP A 35 -9.36 10.07 1.61
C TRP A 35 -8.96 10.54 3.01
N GLU A 36 -8.25 11.67 3.13
CA GLU A 36 -7.91 12.25 4.43
C GLU A 36 -9.18 12.60 5.24
N LYS A 37 -10.21 13.11 4.57
CA LYS A 37 -11.50 13.42 5.19
C LYS A 37 -12.21 12.19 5.73
N SER A 38 -12.13 11.04 5.05
CA SER A 38 -12.66 9.77 5.56
C SER A 38 -11.98 9.37 6.86
N PHE A 39 -10.65 9.50 6.94
CA PHE A 39 -9.90 9.23 8.18
C PHE A 39 -10.24 10.22 9.29
N SER A 40 -10.34 11.52 8.95
CA SER A 40 -10.77 12.56 9.88
C SER A 40 -12.12 12.24 10.52
N ARG A 41 -13.11 11.79 9.74
CA ARG A 41 -14.44 11.46 10.25
C ARG A 41 -14.42 10.27 11.20
N VAL A 42 -13.67 9.22 10.87
CA VAL A 42 -13.52 8.08 11.79
C VAL A 42 -12.87 8.54 13.11
N GLY A 43 -11.86 9.40 13.05
CA GLY A 43 -11.23 9.98 14.24
C GLY A 43 -12.13 10.91 15.06
N GLU A 44 -13.18 11.51 14.48
CA GLU A 44 -14.17 12.31 15.23
C GLU A 44 -15.05 11.46 16.16
N TYR A 45 -15.25 10.19 15.81
CA TYR A 45 -16.11 9.25 16.55
C TYR A 45 -15.31 8.14 17.27
N SER A 46 -13.98 8.16 17.16
CA SER A 46 -13.11 7.17 17.77
C SER A 46 -12.76 7.56 19.21
N GLU A 47 -12.85 6.60 20.13
CA GLU A 47 -12.40 6.76 21.51
C GLU A 47 -10.92 6.38 21.69
N CYS A 48 -10.31 5.66 20.73
CA CYS A 48 -8.98 5.08 20.87
C CYS A 48 -7.87 5.86 20.13
N ILE A 49 -8.22 6.76 19.21
CA ILE A 49 -7.27 7.56 18.43
C ILE A 49 -7.87 8.92 18.10
N THR A 50 -7.04 9.98 18.16
CA THR A 50 -7.51 11.34 17.88
C THR A 50 -7.74 11.56 16.38
N LYS A 51 -8.59 12.54 16.06
CA LYS A 51 -8.80 13.04 14.69
C LYS A 51 -7.50 13.40 13.99
N GLU A 52 -6.61 14.12 14.66
CA GLU A 52 -5.33 14.57 14.11
C GLU A 52 -4.42 13.38 13.78
N ALA A 53 -4.37 12.39 14.66
CA ALA A 53 -3.61 11.17 14.43
C ALA A 53 -4.17 10.34 13.26
N CYS A 54 -5.50 10.27 13.11
CA CYS A 54 -6.10 9.63 11.94
C CYS A 54 -5.75 10.36 10.62
N ILE A 55 -5.79 11.69 10.61
CA ILE A 55 -5.39 12.48 9.44
C ILE A 55 -3.92 12.19 9.10
N GLU A 56 -3.04 12.20 10.09
CA GLU A 56 -1.62 11.91 9.85
C GLU A 56 -1.41 10.48 9.35
N LEU A 57 -2.08 9.50 9.96
CA LEU A 57 -2.03 8.10 9.53
C LEU A 57 -2.46 7.94 8.06
N SER A 58 -3.44 8.70 7.60
CA SER A 58 -3.90 8.68 6.20
C SER A 58 -2.80 9.10 5.20
N ARG A 59 -1.80 9.87 5.67
CA ARG A 59 -0.63 10.40 4.94
C ARG A 59 0.55 9.46 4.91
N HIS A 60 0.62 8.51 5.83
CA HIS A 60 1.71 7.55 5.85
C HIS A 60 1.75 6.77 4.54
N ARG A 61 2.95 6.63 3.96
CA ARG A 61 3.16 6.03 2.62
C ARG A 61 2.48 4.66 2.50
N THR A 62 2.64 3.85 3.54
CA THR A 62 2.03 2.53 3.71
C THR A 62 0.52 2.53 3.60
N ILE A 63 -0.14 3.51 4.22
CA ILE A 63 -1.60 3.64 4.22
C ILE A 63 -2.06 4.22 2.88
N ARG A 64 -1.35 5.23 2.37
CA ARG A 64 -1.58 5.83 1.06
C ARG A 64 -1.46 4.83 -0.10
N ARG A 65 -0.69 3.74 0.07
CA ARG A 65 -0.67 2.61 -0.87
C ARG A 65 -2.08 2.11 -1.19
N TYR A 66 -2.94 1.98 -0.18
CA TYR A 66 -4.29 1.41 -0.32
C TYR A 66 -5.28 2.38 -0.94
N TYR A 67 -5.05 3.69 -0.80
CA TYR A 67 -5.74 4.70 -1.61
C TYR A 67 -5.52 4.41 -3.10
N TYR A 68 -4.28 4.17 -3.54
CA TYR A 68 -4.00 3.85 -4.94
C TYR A 68 -4.56 2.48 -5.37
N LEU A 69 -4.48 1.47 -4.50
CA LEU A 69 -5.03 0.13 -4.78
C LEU A 69 -6.54 0.14 -4.96
N THR A 70 -7.26 1.08 -4.33
CA THR A 70 -8.69 1.31 -4.60
C THR A 70 -8.96 1.52 -6.09
N PHE A 71 -7.99 2.09 -6.81
CA PHE A 71 -8.09 2.36 -8.23
C PHE A 71 -7.28 1.38 -9.10
N ASP A 72 -6.88 0.23 -8.60
CA ASP A 72 -6.28 -0.80 -9.46
C ASP A 72 -7.39 -1.63 -10.13
N THR A 73 -7.44 -1.63 -11.47
CA THR A 73 -8.45 -2.43 -12.21
C THR A 73 -8.14 -3.92 -12.22
N SER A 74 -6.91 -4.32 -11.89
CA SER A 74 -6.51 -5.73 -11.83
C SER A 74 -6.99 -6.42 -10.55
N LEU A 75 -7.39 -5.65 -9.53
CA LEU A 75 -7.90 -6.18 -8.28
C LEU A 75 -9.39 -6.51 -8.35
N ASN A 76 -9.72 -7.75 -7.99
CA ASN A 76 -11.09 -8.22 -7.90
C ASN A 76 -11.82 -7.71 -6.65
N SER A 77 -11.09 -7.42 -5.57
CA SER A 77 -11.60 -6.94 -4.29
C SER A 77 -10.56 -6.09 -3.56
N PHE A 78 -11.01 -5.20 -2.68
CA PHE A 78 -10.10 -4.46 -1.81
C PHE A 78 -9.39 -5.42 -0.83
N PRO A 79 -8.04 -5.34 -0.67
CA PRO A 79 -7.27 -6.24 0.17
C PRO A 79 -7.39 -5.83 1.65
N MET A 80 -8.55 -6.11 2.23
CA MET A 80 -8.92 -5.66 3.58
C MET A 80 -7.99 -6.18 4.68
N GLU A 81 -7.63 -7.46 4.61
CA GLU A 81 -6.71 -8.08 5.58
C GLU A 81 -5.34 -7.39 5.55
N ASP A 82 -4.78 -7.23 4.35
CA ASP A 82 -3.48 -6.58 4.19
C ASP A 82 -3.52 -5.10 4.62
N PHE A 83 -4.67 -4.42 4.47
CA PHE A 83 -4.84 -3.05 4.97
C PHE A 83 -4.78 -2.98 6.49
N ILE A 84 -5.44 -3.89 7.20
CA ILE A 84 -5.38 -3.96 8.67
C ILE A 84 -3.96 -4.33 9.14
N ILE A 85 -3.30 -5.25 8.45
CA ILE A 85 -1.90 -5.61 8.72
C ILE A 85 -0.98 -4.40 8.53
N ALA A 86 -1.21 -3.58 7.51
CA ALA A 86 -0.48 -2.34 7.27
C ALA A 86 -0.73 -1.31 8.38
N LEU A 87 -1.97 -1.16 8.86
CA LEU A 87 -2.27 -0.31 10.03
C LEU A 87 -1.54 -0.78 11.29
N ALA A 88 -1.56 -2.09 11.57
CA ALA A 88 -0.85 -2.66 12.71
C ALA A 88 0.67 -2.41 12.64
N MET A 89 1.25 -2.49 11.44
CA MET A 89 2.65 -2.15 11.21
C MET A 89 2.97 -0.68 11.44
N GLU A 90 2.08 0.24 11.03
CA GLU A 90 2.23 1.67 11.34
C GLU A 90 2.19 1.90 12.86
N PHE A 91 1.18 1.38 13.56
CA PHE A 91 1.11 1.56 15.02
C PHE A 91 2.34 0.99 15.74
N LYS A 92 2.82 -0.19 15.31
CA LYS A 92 4.04 -0.80 15.84
C LYS A 92 5.28 0.09 15.64
N ASP A 93 5.50 0.60 14.43
CA ASP A 93 6.71 1.38 14.13
C ASP A 93 6.73 2.75 14.82
N TYR A 94 5.56 3.32 15.09
CA TYR A 94 5.40 4.55 15.87
C TYR A 94 5.26 4.30 17.38
N ASN A 95 5.39 3.05 17.84
CA ASN A 95 5.27 2.65 19.23
C ASN A 95 3.94 3.11 19.88
N ILE A 96 2.86 3.03 19.11
CA ILE A 96 1.49 3.32 19.55
C ILE A 96 0.84 2.00 19.96
N ASP A 97 0.52 1.87 21.25
CA ASP A 97 -0.12 0.68 21.79
C ASP A 97 -1.64 0.82 21.70
N LEU A 98 -2.25 0.03 20.80
CA LEU A 98 -3.70 -0.08 20.64
C LEU A 98 -4.09 -1.55 20.75
N GLU A 99 -5.20 -1.81 21.42
CA GLU A 99 -5.79 -3.14 21.42
C GLU A 99 -6.04 -3.62 19.97
N ILE A 100 -5.71 -4.89 19.69
CA ILE A 100 -5.78 -5.45 18.34
C ILE A 100 -7.20 -5.32 17.75
N ASN A 101 -8.23 -5.48 18.58
CA ASN A 101 -9.61 -5.31 18.16
C ASN A 101 -9.93 -3.86 17.75
N ASN A 102 -9.30 -2.86 18.38
CA ASN A 102 -9.41 -1.47 17.99
C ASN A 102 -8.72 -1.22 16.64
N ILE A 103 -7.56 -1.84 16.38
CA ILE A 103 -6.87 -1.75 15.08
C ILE A 103 -7.76 -2.33 13.97
N ILE A 104 -8.37 -3.50 14.20
CA ILE A 104 -9.29 -4.13 13.25
C ILE A 104 -10.52 -3.22 13.01
N GLY A 105 -11.14 -2.73 14.08
CA GLY A 105 -12.32 -1.87 14.01
C GLY A 105 -12.05 -0.55 13.28
N LEU A 106 -10.89 0.06 13.53
CA LEU A 106 -10.43 1.25 12.79
C LEU A 106 -10.25 0.95 11.31
N GLY A 107 -9.62 -0.19 10.98
CA GLY A 107 -9.48 -0.62 9.60
C GLY A 107 -10.83 -0.75 8.88
N GLU A 108 -11.79 -1.42 9.51
CA GLU A 108 -13.17 -1.55 9.01
C GLU A 108 -13.82 -0.18 8.82
N ALA A 109 -13.75 0.69 9.83
CA ALA A 109 -14.35 2.02 9.79
C ALA A 109 -13.75 2.91 8.69
N PHE A 110 -12.42 2.94 8.53
CA PHE A 110 -11.76 3.73 7.50
C PHE A 110 -12.20 3.32 6.09
N ILE A 111 -12.29 2.01 5.83
CA ILE A 111 -12.65 1.52 4.50
C ILE A 111 -14.15 1.70 4.22
N GLU A 112 -15.03 1.49 5.20
CA GLU A 112 -16.46 1.77 5.02
C GLU A 112 -16.73 3.27 4.78
N GLU A 113 -16.05 4.16 5.53
CA GLU A 113 -16.18 5.59 5.31
C GLU A 113 -15.61 6.02 3.94
N TRP A 114 -14.46 5.46 3.54
CA TRP A 114 -13.89 5.72 2.22
C TRP A 114 -14.81 5.22 1.09
N LYS A 115 -15.35 4.01 1.21
CA LYS A 115 -16.31 3.44 0.27
C LYS A 115 -17.56 4.33 0.15
N SER A 116 -18.08 4.83 1.27
CA SER A 116 -19.18 5.79 1.31
C SER A 116 -18.85 7.05 0.53
N GLU A 117 -17.68 7.66 0.76
CA GLU A 117 -17.25 8.87 0.04
C GLU A 117 -17.06 8.65 -1.46
N VAL A 118 -16.45 7.54 -1.86
CA VAL A 118 -16.19 7.22 -3.27
C VAL A 118 -17.48 6.90 -4.02
N SER A 119 -18.46 6.24 -3.38
CA SER A 119 -19.74 5.89 -4.00
C SER A 119 -20.60 7.09 -4.39
N LYS A 120 -20.39 8.24 -3.72
CA LYS A 120 -21.09 9.49 -4.01
C LYS A 120 -20.63 10.11 -5.34
N ASP A 121 -19.43 9.78 -5.81
CA ASP A 121 -18.88 10.32 -7.06
C ASP A 121 -19.23 9.44 -8.26
N VAL A 122 -19.91 10.01 -9.25
CA VAL A 122 -20.35 9.31 -10.47
C VAL A 122 -19.16 8.69 -11.22
N ASN A 123 -17.99 9.34 -11.18
CA ASN A 123 -16.78 8.85 -11.84
C ASN A 123 -16.16 7.64 -11.15
N CYS A 124 -16.56 7.35 -9.91
CA CYS A 124 -16.02 6.26 -9.10
C CYS A 124 -17.03 5.18 -8.72
N ARG A 125 -18.28 5.28 -9.20
CA ARG A 125 -19.29 4.21 -9.06
C ARG A 125 -18.82 2.84 -9.62
N ASN A 126 -17.82 2.85 -10.49
CA ASN A 126 -17.20 1.66 -11.07
C ASN A 126 -15.85 1.29 -10.42
N VAL A 127 -15.57 1.73 -9.18
CA VAL A 127 -14.45 1.20 -8.39
C VAL A 127 -14.74 -0.26 -8.06
N THR A 128 -14.20 -1.13 -8.92
CA THR A 128 -14.52 -2.57 -8.98
C THR A 128 -14.20 -3.30 -7.68
N CYS A 129 -13.21 -2.83 -6.92
CA CYS A 129 -12.72 -3.49 -5.72
C CYS A 129 -13.74 -3.50 -4.55
N PHE A 130 -14.72 -2.58 -4.53
CA PHE A 130 -15.77 -2.55 -3.50
C PHE A 130 -17.08 -3.21 -3.93
N ASN A 131 -17.25 -3.45 -5.23
CA ASN A 131 -18.50 -4.03 -5.76
C ASN A 131 -18.59 -5.55 -5.55
N ASN A 132 -17.46 -6.23 -5.31
CA ASN A 132 -17.38 -7.68 -5.11
C ASN A 132 -17.06 -8.10 -3.66
N SER A 133 -17.01 -7.16 -2.69
CA SER A 133 -16.59 -7.46 -1.32
C SER A 133 -17.69 -8.15 -0.51
N LYS A 134 -17.92 -9.44 -0.75
CA LYS A 134 -18.66 -10.34 0.16
C LYS A 134 -17.73 -11.25 0.97
N ALA A 135 -16.42 -11.08 0.86
CA ALA A 135 -15.46 -11.85 1.65
C ALA A 135 -15.64 -11.50 3.13
N ILE A 136 -15.95 -12.51 3.95
CA ILE A 136 -16.02 -12.38 5.40
C ILE A 136 -14.59 -12.23 5.90
N LEU A 137 -14.32 -11.15 6.64
CA LEU A 137 -13.03 -10.89 7.24
C LEU A 137 -12.71 -11.97 8.29
N ASN A 138 -11.60 -12.69 8.13
CA ASN A 138 -11.18 -13.67 9.13
C ASN A 138 -10.45 -12.99 10.30
N LYS A 139 -11.23 -12.44 11.24
CA LYS A 139 -10.69 -11.69 12.39
C LYS A 139 -9.73 -12.52 13.25
N GLN A 140 -10.02 -13.80 13.49
CA GLN A 140 -9.15 -14.67 14.28
C GLN A 140 -7.79 -14.87 13.62
N TYR A 141 -7.77 -15.05 12.29
CA TYR A 141 -6.52 -15.13 11.55
C TYR A 141 -5.71 -13.83 11.67
N ILE A 142 -6.34 -12.68 11.48
CA ILE A 142 -5.68 -11.37 11.61
C ILE A 142 -5.10 -11.18 13.02
N ILE A 143 -5.87 -11.48 14.06
CA ILE A 143 -5.39 -11.40 15.46
C ILE A 143 -4.13 -12.25 15.62
N SER A 144 -4.14 -13.50 15.16
CA SER A 144 -2.99 -14.40 15.26
C SER A 144 -1.73 -13.93 14.51
N ILE A 145 -1.90 -13.07 13.51
CA ILE A 145 -0.80 -12.43 12.78
C ILE A 145 -0.29 -11.21 13.54
N ILE A 146 -1.17 -10.36 14.08
CA ILE A 146 -0.79 -9.12 14.76
C ILE A 146 -0.12 -9.40 16.13
N GLU A 147 -0.58 -10.43 16.85
CA GLU A 147 -0.01 -10.84 18.15
C GLU A 147 1.46 -11.28 18.05
N ASP A 148 1.86 -11.80 16.89
CA ASP A 148 3.22 -12.29 16.65
C ASP A 148 3.97 -11.28 15.77
N SER A 149 4.93 -10.59 16.39
CA SER A 149 5.72 -9.55 15.71
C SER A 149 6.46 -10.04 14.46
N GLU A 150 6.88 -11.31 14.41
CA GLU A 150 7.56 -11.87 13.24
C GLU A 150 6.54 -12.18 12.14
N LYS A 151 5.39 -12.79 12.49
CA LYS A 151 4.32 -13.04 11.52
C LYS A 151 3.79 -11.74 10.93
N LEU A 152 3.63 -10.70 11.75
CA LEU A 152 3.18 -9.39 11.30
C LEU A 152 4.13 -8.81 10.24
N ILE A 153 5.44 -8.79 10.51
CA ILE A 153 6.47 -8.29 9.57
C ILE A 153 6.45 -9.11 8.28
N ARG A 154 6.46 -10.45 8.39
CA ARG A 154 6.47 -11.34 7.23
C ARG A 154 5.24 -11.14 6.37
N LYS A 155 4.05 -11.12 6.98
CA LYS A 155 2.79 -10.93 6.26
C LYS A 155 2.71 -9.55 5.63
N PHE A 156 3.22 -8.51 6.30
CA PHE A 156 3.31 -7.17 5.74
C PHE A 156 4.17 -7.13 4.48
N TYR A 157 5.41 -7.64 4.52
CA TYR A 157 6.29 -7.61 3.35
C TYR A 157 5.80 -8.53 2.22
N ASN A 158 5.20 -9.67 2.54
CA ASN A 158 4.57 -10.55 1.55
C ASN A 158 3.42 -9.87 0.78
N SER A 159 2.82 -8.79 1.32
CA SER A 159 1.82 -8.01 0.60
C SER A 159 2.38 -7.18 -0.57
N PHE A 160 3.70 -7.16 -0.76
CA PHE A 160 4.38 -6.51 -1.89
C PHE A 160 4.84 -7.50 -2.96
N GLU A 161 4.64 -8.80 -2.75
CA GLU A 161 5.04 -9.87 -3.69
C GLU A 161 4.37 -9.70 -5.05
N GLU A 162 5.17 -9.66 -6.13
CA GLU A 162 4.70 -9.73 -7.50
C GLU A 162 4.88 -11.16 -8.05
N VAL A 163 3.79 -11.78 -8.52
CA VAL A 163 3.79 -13.16 -9.08
C VAL A 163 4.84 -13.38 -10.16
N ASN A 164 5.15 -12.34 -10.95
CA ASN A 164 6.16 -12.36 -12.01
C ASN A 164 7.25 -11.29 -11.76
N GLY A 165 7.61 -11.07 -10.50
CA GLY A 165 8.78 -10.26 -10.15
C GLY A 165 10.05 -10.86 -10.76
N LEU A 166 10.94 -9.98 -11.22
CA LEU A 166 12.22 -10.36 -11.84
C LEU A 166 13.39 -10.21 -10.87
N ASP A 167 13.18 -9.44 -9.81
CA ASP A 167 14.17 -9.06 -8.82
C ASP A 167 13.77 -9.64 -7.47
N ILE A 168 14.70 -10.27 -6.74
CA ILE A 168 14.43 -10.77 -5.38
C ILE A 168 15.08 -9.83 -4.37
N ILE A 169 14.26 -9.11 -3.62
CA ILE A 169 14.73 -8.28 -2.51
C ILE A 169 14.62 -9.07 -1.22
N ARG A 170 15.75 -9.23 -0.52
CA ARG A 170 15.77 -9.68 0.85
C ARG A 170 15.67 -8.48 1.79
N VAL A 171 14.65 -8.50 2.65
CA VAL A 171 14.42 -7.50 3.69
C VAL A 171 14.80 -8.08 5.03
N TYR A 172 15.81 -7.49 5.65
CA TYR A 172 16.25 -7.84 7.00
C TYR A 172 15.49 -7.04 8.04
N TYR A 173 15.12 -7.71 9.13
CA TYR A 173 14.49 -7.09 10.28
C TYR A 173 15.19 -7.52 11.57
N ARG A 174 14.96 -6.75 12.64
CA ARG A 174 15.58 -7.01 13.94
C ARG A 174 15.06 -8.31 14.53
N GLU A 175 15.98 -9.10 15.09
CA GLU A 175 15.66 -10.25 15.92
C GLU A 175 14.81 -9.78 17.13
N PRO A 176 13.75 -10.51 17.53
CA PRO A 176 12.94 -10.14 18.68
C PRO A 176 13.78 -9.88 19.94
N GLY A 177 13.57 -8.74 20.58
CA GLY A 177 14.32 -8.32 21.77
C GLY A 177 15.70 -7.69 21.50
N LYS A 178 16.13 -7.54 20.23
CA LYS A 178 17.36 -6.83 19.86
C LYS A 178 17.09 -5.39 19.46
N THR A 179 18.02 -4.51 19.81
CA THR A 179 17.99 -3.09 19.42
C THR A 179 18.74 -2.80 18.12
N TRP A 180 19.60 -3.72 17.65
CA TRP A 180 20.34 -3.62 16.39
C TRP A 180 19.90 -4.69 15.38
N LEU A 181 20.13 -4.42 14.10
CA LEU A 181 19.86 -5.34 12.99
C LEU A 181 21.12 -6.18 12.72
N GLU A 182 20.91 -7.48 12.53
CA GLU A 182 21.95 -8.41 12.06
C GLU A 182 21.49 -9.05 10.76
N HIS A 183 22.38 -9.22 9.79
CA HIS A 183 22.10 -9.86 8.49
C HIS A 183 21.98 -11.38 8.59
N LYS A 184 21.12 -11.87 9.48
CA LYS A 184 20.80 -13.29 9.67
C LYS A 184 19.64 -13.69 8.74
N PRO A 185 19.81 -14.67 7.83
CA PRO A 185 18.74 -15.10 6.91
C PRO A 185 17.43 -15.50 7.61
N LYS A 186 17.50 -16.07 8.81
CA LYS A 186 16.32 -16.41 9.62
C LYS A 186 15.45 -15.19 9.95
N TYR A 187 16.04 -14.01 10.13
CA TYR A 187 15.34 -12.75 10.41
C TYR A 187 15.25 -11.89 9.15
N SER A 188 14.83 -12.53 8.05
CA SER A 188 14.62 -11.86 6.78
C SER A 188 13.40 -12.40 6.03
N VAL A 189 12.90 -11.60 5.10
CA VAL A 189 11.83 -11.96 4.15
C VAL A 189 12.37 -11.72 2.75
N GLU A 190 12.21 -12.70 1.87
CA GLU A 190 12.54 -12.57 0.45
C GLU A 190 11.26 -12.31 -0.32
N ILE A 191 11.26 -11.24 -1.11
CA ILE A 191 10.09 -10.78 -1.87
C ILE A 191 10.48 -10.65 -3.33
N SER A 192 9.72 -11.28 -4.23
CA SER A 192 9.87 -11.08 -5.67
C SER A 192 9.17 -9.79 -6.09
N VAL A 193 9.90 -8.91 -6.77
CA VAL A 193 9.43 -7.58 -7.18
C VAL A 193 9.89 -7.23 -8.59
N ASN A 194 9.38 -6.11 -9.12
CA ASN A 194 9.86 -5.54 -10.37
C ASN A 194 10.39 -4.12 -10.11
N LEU A 195 11.71 -3.99 -9.95
CA LEU A 195 12.35 -2.72 -9.62
C LEU A 195 12.21 -1.68 -10.73
N ASN A 196 12.07 -2.10 -11.99
CA ASN A 196 11.88 -1.20 -13.13
C ASN A 196 10.54 -0.43 -13.06
N LYS A 197 9.50 -1.02 -12.46
CA LYS A 197 8.21 -0.33 -12.23
C LYS A 197 8.21 0.58 -11.01
N GLY A 198 9.21 0.43 -10.13
CA GLY A 198 9.18 0.95 -8.77
C GLY A 198 8.23 0.17 -7.86
N LEU A 199 8.49 0.23 -6.56
CA LEU A 199 7.76 -0.49 -5.54
C LEU A 199 6.53 0.30 -5.06
N PRO A 200 5.46 -0.37 -4.62
CA PRO A 200 4.36 0.29 -3.94
C PRO A 200 4.85 1.10 -2.72
N LEU A 201 4.15 2.19 -2.40
CA LEU A 201 4.46 3.04 -1.25
C LEU A 201 4.47 2.25 0.07
N GLY A 202 5.39 2.62 0.98
CA GLY A 202 5.54 2.02 2.30
C GLY A 202 6.43 0.77 2.34
N PHE A 203 7.08 0.41 1.22
CA PHE A 203 8.01 -0.72 1.17
C PHE A 203 9.27 -0.46 2.01
N THR A 204 9.89 0.71 1.83
CA THR A 204 11.10 1.10 2.57
C THR A 204 10.73 1.74 3.91
N ARG A 205 11.29 1.19 4.99
CA ARG A 205 10.97 1.52 6.38
C ARG A 205 12.24 1.68 7.21
N ILE A 206 12.17 2.55 8.23
CA ILE A 206 13.26 2.77 9.17
C ILE A 206 13.44 1.53 10.06
N GLY A 207 14.68 1.15 10.34
CA GLY A 207 15.00 -0.01 11.19
C GLY A 207 15.00 -1.36 10.47
N TYR A 208 14.94 -1.33 9.14
CA TYR A 208 15.11 -2.47 8.23
C TYR A 208 16.31 -2.23 7.31
N ASP A 209 16.87 -3.30 6.76
CA ASP A 209 17.92 -3.24 5.75
C ASP A 209 17.54 -4.10 4.55
N TYR A 210 18.06 -3.75 3.37
CA TYR A 210 17.55 -4.25 2.09
C TYR A 210 18.70 -4.69 1.20
N GLU A 211 18.56 -5.86 0.61
CA GLU A 211 19.58 -6.45 -0.24
C GLU A 211 18.93 -7.07 -1.48
N LEU A 212 19.42 -6.72 -2.67
CA LEU A 212 19.04 -7.36 -3.92
C LEU A 212 19.89 -8.63 -4.09
N LEU A 213 19.20 -9.76 -4.24
CA LEU A 213 19.83 -11.03 -4.52
C LEU A 213 20.03 -11.18 -6.03
N HIS A 214 21.29 -11.29 -6.46
CA HIS A 214 21.66 -11.74 -7.79
C HIS A 214 22.40 -13.08 -7.72
N GLU A 215 22.44 -13.80 -8.84
CA GLU A 215 23.07 -15.13 -8.94
C GLU A 215 24.53 -15.14 -8.46
N GLU A 216 25.26 -14.04 -8.64
CA GLU A 216 26.71 -13.96 -8.37
C GLU A 216 27.06 -13.14 -7.12
N SER A 217 26.18 -12.26 -6.64
CA SER A 217 26.44 -11.44 -5.45
C SER A 217 25.17 -10.82 -4.88
N ALA A 218 25.19 -10.52 -3.58
CA ALA A 218 24.15 -9.73 -2.93
C ALA A 218 24.56 -8.26 -2.91
N GLN A 219 23.65 -7.36 -3.28
CA GLN A 219 23.92 -5.93 -3.38
C GLN A 219 23.01 -5.14 -2.43
N LYS A 220 23.62 -4.33 -1.56
CA LYS A 220 22.88 -3.56 -0.55
C LYS A 220 22.21 -2.33 -1.14
N LEU A 221 20.99 -2.03 -0.68
CA LEU A 221 20.33 -0.77 -0.96
C LEU A 221 21.19 0.40 -0.47
N LYS A 222 21.32 1.44 -1.30
CA LYS A 222 22.04 2.67 -0.97
C LYS A 222 21.10 3.82 -0.69
N VAL A 223 20.07 3.97 -1.52
CA VAL A 223 19.06 5.01 -1.34
C VAL A 223 17.73 4.52 -1.89
N SER A 224 16.65 4.92 -1.24
CA SER A 224 15.33 4.91 -1.86
C SER A 224 14.69 6.28 -1.81
N TYR A 225 13.88 6.56 -2.83
CA TYR A 225 13.25 7.87 -3.02
C TYR A 225 11.88 7.72 -3.70
N LEU A 226 11.05 8.75 -3.60
CA LEU A 226 9.75 8.77 -4.27
C LEU A 226 9.89 9.03 -5.78
N SER A 227 9.12 8.29 -6.58
CA SER A 227 8.97 8.55 -8.02
C SER A 227 8.51 9.97 -8.32
N GLU A 228 8.62 10.41 -9.58
CA GLU A 228 8.24 11.77 -9.96
C GLU A 228 6.78 12.13 -9.62
N ASP A 229 5.88 11.16 -9.80
CA ASP A 229 4.46 11.27 -9.50
C ASP A 229 4.11 11.00 -8.01
N ASN A 230 5.10 10.71 -7.17
CA ASN A 230 4.95 10.37 -5.75
C ASN A 230 4.01 9.18 -5.48
N LYS A 231 3.92 8.22 -6.41
CA LYS A 231 3.06 7.02 -6.28
C LYS A 231 3.83 5.72 -6.05
N ARG A 232 5.15 5.73 -6.22
CA ARG A 232 6.03 4.57 -6.08
C ARG A 232 7.30 4.94 -5.33
N GLU A 233 7.93 3.95 -4.74
CA GLU A 233 9.28 4.03 -4.17
C GLU A 233 10.27 3.43 -5.17
N VAL A 234 11.37 4.14 -5.43
CA VAL A 234 12.42 3.71 -6.34
C VAL A 234 13.65 3.35 -5.52
N LEU A 235 14.17 2.15 -5.71
CA LEU A 235 15.34 1.63 -5.01
C LEU A 235 16.58 1.81 -5.89
N ARG A 236 17.70 2.22 -5.28
CA ARG A 236 19.01 2.34 -5.94
C ARG A 236 20.06 1.60 -5.13
N ILE A 237 20.71 0.67 -5.81
CA ILE A 237 21.60 -0.31 -5.20
C ILE A 237 23.08 -0.04 -5.57
N ASN A 238 23.35 0.59 -6.72
CA ASN A 238 24.72 0.76 -7.25
C ASN A 238 25.16 2.21 -7.58
N ARG A 239 24.29 3.23 -7.51
CA ARG A 239 24.67 4.63 -7.84
C ARG A 239 24.07 5.65 -6.87
N VAL A 240 24.89 6.62 -6.48
CA VAL A 240 24.56 7.76 -5.59
C VAL A 240 24.45 9.05 -6.43
N GLU A 241 23.88 8.97 -7.64
CA GLU A 241 23.32 10.20 -8.20
C GLU A 241 22.07 10.48 -7.37
N CYS A 242 22.26 11.29 -6.32
CA CYS A 242 21.18 11.66 -5.42
C CYS A 242 20.14 12.42 -6.25
N PRO A 243 18.92 11.86 -6.40
CA PRO A 243 17.80 12.67 -6.84
C PRO A 243 17.59 13.79 -5.81
N ASN A 244 16.80 14.80 -6.19
CA ASN A 244 16.45 15.92 -5.31
C ASN A 244 16.21 15.44 -3.86
N GLU A 245 17.00 15.96 -2.92
CA GLU A 245 17.06 15.52 -1.52
C GLU A 245 15.68 15.46 -0.85
N SER A 246 14.76 16.35 -1.25
CA SER A 246 13.36 16.38 -0.77
C SER A 246 12.55 15.11 -1.05
N LYS A 247 13.01 14.23 -1.94
CA LYS A 247 12.34 12.96 -2.30
C LYS A 247 12.95 11.73 -1.65
N ILE A 248 14.11 11.86 -0.99
CA ILE A 248 14.79 10.74 -0.34
C ILE A 248 13.94 10.30 0.86
N ILE A 249 13.67 8.99 0.94
CA ILE A 249 12.89 8.39 2.03
C ILE A 249 13.73 7.46 2.92
N TRP A 250 14.86 6.96 2.41
CA TRP A 250 15.84 6.17 3.14
C TRP A 250 17.20 6.27 2.44
N ALA A 251 18.29 6.33 3.21
CA ALA A 251 19.66 6.32 2.70
C ALA A 251 20.58 5.59 3.68
N TYR A 252 21.60 4.90 3.13
CA TYR A 252 22.66 4.20 3.87
C TYR A 252 24.01 4.90 3.74
#